data_AF-A0AAJ2FAB3-F1
#
_entry.id   AF-A0AAJ2FAB3-F1
#
_cell.length_a   1.000
_cell.length_b   1.000
_cell.length_c   1.000
_cell.angle_alpha   90.00
_cell.angle_beta   90.00
_cell.angle_gamma   90.00
#
_symmetry.space_group_name_H-M   'P 1'
#
loop_
_entity.id
_entity.type
_entity.pdbx_description
1 polymer ?
#
loop_
_entity_poly.entity_id
_entity_poly.type
_entity_poly.pdbx_seq_one_letter_code
_entity_poly.pdbx_strand_id
1 'polypeptide(L)' 'MQSSEKIIRLRTVLARTGLSRSTIYRKIAEGTFPSQVKISMHGAGWHESAINRWIADPPAYRADNDNGDANGGRGHARG' A
#
# COMPACT_ATOMS: atom_id res chain seq x y z
N MET A 1 -11.40 4.85 21.64
CA MET A 1 -10.28 3.90 21.84
C MET A 1 -9.32 4.09 20.67
N GLN A 2 -8.07 4.47 20.93
CA GLN A 2 -7.11 4.78 19.87
C GLN A 2 -6.62 3.48 19.23
N SER A 3 -7.22 3.14 18.09
CA SER A 3 -6.82 2.01 17.25
C SER A 3 -5.38 2.22 16.85
N SER A 4 -4.46 1.40 17.38
CA SER A 4 -3.05 1.47 17.06
C SER A 4 -2.87 1.22 15.56
N GLU A 5 -2.74 2.29 14.78
CA GLU A 5 -2.52 2.27 13.33
C GLU A 5 -1.13 1.68 13.06
N LYS A 6 -1.04 0.35 13.09
CA LYS A 6 0.21 -0.36 12.84
C LYS A 6 0.52 -0.33 11.36
N ILE A 7 1.75 0.02 11.02
CA ILE A 7 2.21 -0.09 9.63
C ILE A 7 2.81 -1.47 9.40
N ILE A 8 2.24 -2.22 8.46
CA ILE A 8 2.71 -3.54 8.05
C ILE A 8 3.56 -3.46 6.78
N ARG A 9 4.61 -4.28 6.70
CA ARG A 9 5.49 -4.34 5.51
C ARG A 9 4.90 -5.23 4.43
N LEU A 10 5.47 -5.14 3.22
CA LEU A 10 5.06 -5.93 2.07
C LEU A 10 4.97 -7.43 2.38
N ARG A 11 5.95 -8.00 3.09
CA ARG A 11 5.92 -9.43 3.47
C ARG A 11 4.65 -9.82 4.23
N THR A 12 4.20 -8.98 5.15
CA THR A 12 2.97 -9.19 5.92
C THR A 12 1.75 -9.03 5.03
N VAL A 13 1.74 -8.04 4.14
CA VAL A 13 0.64 -7.85 3.19
C VAL A 13 0.49 -9.06 2.26
N LEU A 14 1.59 -9.58 1.73
CA LEU A 14 1.61 -10.80 0.90
C LEU A 14 1.00 -11.98 1.66
N ALA A 15 1.42 -12.17 2.92
CA ALA A 15 0.90 -13.25 3.77
C ALA A 15 -0.59 -13.09 4.12
N ARG A 16 -1.06 -11.85 4.34
CA ARG A 16 -2.46 -11.56 4.73
C ARG A 16 -3.42 -11.62 3.55
N THR A 17 -2.99 -11.14 2.39
CA THR A 17 -3.83 -11.06 1.18
C THR A 17 -3.73 -12.30 0.30
N GLY A 18 -2.68 -13.11 0.46
CA GLY A 18 -2.38 -14.25 -0.42
C GLY A 18 -2.00 -13.83 -1.85
N LEU A 19 -1.87 -12.53 -2.10
CA LEU A 19 -1.55 -11.99 -3.43
C LEU A 19 -0.05 -11.97 -3.66
N SER A 20 0.34 -12.11 -4.93
CA SER A 20 1.71 -11.86 -5.37
C SER A 20 2.03 -10.37 -5.35
N ARG A 21 3.32 -10.04 -5.15
CA ARG A 21 3.84 -8.67 -5.18
C ARG A 21 3.37 -7.90 -6.42
N SER A 22 3.49 -8.51 -7.60
CA SER A 22 3.07 -7.89 -8.86
C SER A 22 1.57 -7.58 -8.90
N THR A 23 0.73 -8.45 -8.34
CA THR A 23 -0.72 -8.22 -8.25
C THR A 23 -1.05 -7.05 -7.34
N ILE A 24 -0.34 -6.92 -6.22
CA ILE A 24 -0.49 -5.76 -5.32
C ILE A 24 -0.17 -4.47 -6.06
N TYR A 25 1.01 -4.37 -6.71
CA TYR A 25 1.38 -3.17 -7.45
C TYR A 25 0.43 -2.85 -8.60
N ARG A 26 -0.08 -3.87 -9.30
CA ARG A 26 -1.12 -3.69 -10.32
C ARG A 26 -2.39 -3.11 -9.72
N LYS A 27 -2.89 -3.67 -8.62
CA LYS A 27 -4.10 -3.16 -7.95
C LYS A 27 -3.93 -1.75 -7.38
N ILE A 28 -2.73 -1.42 -6.89
CA ILE A 28 -2.39 -0.04 -6.48
C ILE A 28 -2.48 0.90 -7.68
N ALA A 29 -1.92 0.51 -8.83
CA ALA A 29 -2.02 1.28 -10.07
C ALA A 29 -3.48 1.40 -10.58
N GLU A 30 -4.30 0.37 -10.36
CA GLU A 30 -5.74 0.38 -10.65
C GLU A 30 -6.56 1.18 -9.61
N GLY A 31 -5.95 1.63 -8.50
CA GLY A 31 -6.66 2.32 -7.41
C GLY A 31 -7.58 1.42 -6.57
N THR A 32 -7.47 0.10 -6.74
CA THR A 32 -8.30 -0.92 -6.04
C THR A 32 -7.59 -1.53 -4.84
N PHE A 33 -6.45 -0.97 -4.43
CA PHE A 33 -5.68 -1.43 -3.27
C PHE A 33 -5.06 -0.23 -2.55
N PRO A 34 -4.90 -0.30 -1.21
CA PRO A 34 -4.28 0.78 -0.45
C PRO A 34 -2.86 1.12 -0.92
N SER A 35 -2.59 2.40 -1.05
CA SER A 35 -1.25 2.93 -1.36
C SER A 35 -0.28 2.67 -0.21
N GLN A 36 1.00 2.45 -0.56
CA GLN A 36 2.06 2.31 0.42
C GLN A 36 2.43 3.68 1.02
N VAL A 37 2.59 3.74 2.32
CA VAL A 37 3.11 4.88 3.08
C VAL A 37 4.63 4.73 3.22
N LYS A 38 5.35 5.79 2.89
CA LYS A 38 6.80 5.88 3.13
C LYS A 38 7.03 6.06 4.63
N ILE A 39 7.61 5.04 5.26
CA ILE A 39 8.00 5.07 6.68
C ILE A 39 9.44 5.60 6.82
N SER A 40 10.31 5.31 5.84
CA SER A 40 11.72 5.72 5.84
C SER A 40 12.31 5.79 4.43
N MET A 41 13.56 6.27 4.32
CA MET A 41 14.29 6.39 3.04
C MET A 41 14.31 5.11 2.19
N HIS A 42 14.29 3.93 2.82
CA HIS A 42 14.26 2.63 2.13
C HIS A 42 13.06 1.76 2.53
N GLY A 43 12.14 2.28 3.36
CA GLY A 43 11.06 1.52 3.97
C GLY A 43 9.70 2.07 3.58
N ALA A 44 8.93 1.28 2.84
CA ALA A 44 7.51 1.51 2.62
C ALA A 44 6.67 0.43 3.33
N GLY A 45 5.48 0.81 3.78
CA GLY A 45 4.53 -0.10 4.39
C GLY A 45 3.08 0.36 4.20
N TRP A 46 2.14 -0.35 4.77
CA TRP A 46 0.71 -0.08 4.64
C TRP A 46 0.08 0.01 6.02
N HIS A 47 -0.90 0.89 6.19
CA HIS A 47 -1.72 0.90 7.39
C HIS A 47 -2.45 -0.43 7.50
N GLU A 48 -2.30 -1.12 8.62
CA GLU A 48 -2.97 -2.40 8.89
C GLU A 48 -4.47 -2.24 8.73
N SER A 49 -5.05 -1.13 9.21
CA SER A 49 -6.46 -0.82 9.06
C SER A 49 -6.89 -0.70 7.59
N ALA A 50 -6.07 -0.09 6.74
CA ALA A 50 -6.37 0.03 5.31
C ALA A 50 -6.36 -1.34 4.61
N ILE A 51 -5.39 -2.19 4.96
CA ILE A 51 -5.32 -3.56 4.46
C ILE A 51 -6.48 -4.39 5.00
N ASN A 52 -6.84 -4.25 6.28
CA ASN A 52 -7.96 -4.97 6.87
C ASN A 52 -9.30 -4.57 6.24
N ARG A 53 -9.49 -3.26 5.95
CA ARG A 53 -10.65 -2.76 5.20
C ARG A 53 -10.71 -3.36 3.80
N TRP A 54 -9.57 -3.42 3.11
CA TRP A 54 -9.50 -4.06 1.79
C TRP A 54 -9.77 -5.57 1.86
N ILE A 55 -9.28 -6.28 2.89
CA ILE A 55 -9.56 -7.72 3.07
C ILE A 55 -11.05 -7.95 3.37
N ALA A 56 -11.67 -7.07 4.16
CA ALA A 56 -13.07 -7.17 4.50
C ALA A 56 -13.97 -6.97 3.27
N ASP A 57 -13.65 -6.03 2.39
CA ASP A 57 -14.37 -5.84 1.13
C ASP A 57 -13.43 -5.37 -0.01
N PRO A 58 -12.81 -6.30 -0.75
CA PRO A 58 -11.92 -5.97 -1.85
C PRO A 58 -12.59 -5.22 -3.03
N PRO A 59 -13.81 -5.58 -3.48
CA PRO A 59 -14.43 -4.92 -4.63
C PRO A 59 -15.03 -3.54 -4.30
N ALA A 60 -15.46 -3.30 -3.06
CA ALA A 60 -15.97 -2.00 -2.63
C ALA A 60 -14.88 -1.09 -2.05
N TYR A 61 -13.64 -1.59 -1.90
CA TYR A 61 -12.54 -0.76 -1.43
C TYR A 61 -12.26 0.39 -2.40
N ARG A 62 -12.40 1.61 -1.89
CA ARG A 62 -12.00 2.85 -2.57
C ARG A 62 -10.86 3.47 -1.80
N ALA A 63 -9.73 3.70 -2.48
CA ALA A 63 -8.63 4.45 -1.92
C ALA A 63 -9.08 5.90 -1.74
N ASP A 64 -9.47 6.26 -0.52
CA ASP A 64 -9.62 7.66 -0.13
C ASP A 64 -8.22 8.29 -0.14
N ASN A 65 -7.99 9.17 -1.11
CA ASN A 65 -6.68 9.72 -1.44
C ASN A 65 -6.22 10.75 -0.38
N ASP A 66 -5.80 10.30 0.80
CA ASP A 66 -5.33 11.17 1.89
C ASP A 66 -3.79 11.32 1.97
N ASN A 67 -3.00 10.87 1.00
CA ASN A 67 -1.54 11.11 1.08
C ASN A 67 -0.96 11.66 -0.22
N GLY A 68 -1.16 12.98 -0.37
CA GLY A 68 -0.28 13.81 -1.17
C GLY A 68 1.12 13.83 -0.57
N ASP A 69 2.07 13.21 -1.25
CA ASP A 69 3.32 13.86 -1.62
C ASP A 69 4.06 12.97 -2.63
N ALA A 70 3.81 13.26 -3.90
CA ALA A 70 4.61 12.80 -5.01
C ALA A 70 5.94 13.56 -5.03
N ASN A 71 6.88 13.22 -4.13
CA ASN A 71 8.27 13.62 -4.36
C ASN A 71 8.89 12.71 -5.42
N GLY A 72 8.99 13.26 -6.64
CA GLY A 72 9.62 12.65 -7.80
C GLY A 72 11.11 12.43 -7.61
N GLY A 73 11.56 11.22 -7.90
CA GLY A 73 12.97 10.87 -8.10
C GLY A 73 13.17 10.32 -9.50
N ARG A 74 13.54 11.21 -10.43
CA ARG A 74 14.07 10.89 -11.76
C ARG A 74 15.24 9.91 -11.65
N GLY A 75 15.33 8.97 -12.59
CA GLY A 75 16.50 8.10 -12.71
C GLY A 75 16.39 6.98 -13.74
N HIS A 76 15.69 7.16 -14.86
CA HIS A 76 15.89 6.31 -16.03
C HIS A 76 17.21 6.73 -16.70
N ALA A 77 18.32 6.15 -16.26
CA ALA A 77 19.57 6.12 -17.01
C ALA A 77 19.71 4.69 -17.57
N ARG A 78 19.33 4.51 -18.84
CA ARG A 78 19.79 3.37 -19.64
C ARG A 78 20.95 3.88 -20.48
N GLY A 79 22.15 3.41 -20.14
CA GLY A 79 23.24 3.26 -21.10
C GLY A 79 23.10 1.95 -21.85
#